data_AF-A0A7J7Q6E0-F1
#
_entry.id   AF-A0A7J7Q6E0-F1
#
_cell.length_a   1.000
_cell.length_b   1.000
_cell.length_c   1.000
_cell.angle_alpha   90.00
_cell.angle_beta   90.00
_cell.angle_gamma   90.00
#
_symmetry.space_group_name_H-M   'P 1'
#
loop_
_entity.id
_entity.type
_entity.pdbx_description
1 polymer ?
#
loop_
_entity_poly.entity_id
_entity_poly.type
_entity_poly.pdbx_seq_one_letter_code
_entity_poly.pdbx_strand_id
1 'polypeptide(L)'
;MKIKQKKAVEAPAYVKHAVQQITSTPLAELASVLQGFRWTFEKGDINHWVPVLDHFDSFFENFTSKRADVQLRLGEEGEGVEADTRFPTSACLAVLSATCGLLENCSNKAAYNSSEHLTNLLAAPVPEVVAAALQTFQVLLRKTHHTSVRWAAPPGLSQRLLCLSKGWGGKEEVRA
;
A
#
# COMPACT_ATOMS: atom_id res chain seq x y z
N MET A 1 4.43 32.11 19.82
CA MET A 1 4.70 31.97 18.37
C MET A 1 3.46 31.36 17.72
N LYS A 2 2.76 32.10 16.84
CA LYS A 2 1.57 31.57 16.15
C LYS A 2 2.06 30.71 14.98
N ILE A 3 1.93 29.38 15.12
CA ILE A 3 2.18 28.44 14.03
C ILE A 3 1.10 28.72 12.97
N LYS A 4 1.50 29.34 11.86
CA LYS A 4 0.61 29.53 10.70
C LYS A 4 0.31 28.13 10.17
N GLN A 5 -0.88 27.61 10.46
CA GLN A 5 -1.45 26.47 9.75
C GLN A 5 -1.37 26.80 8.26
N LYS A 6 -0.56 26.07 7.50
CA LYS A 6 -0.59 26.12 6.04
C LYS A 6 -2.02 25.76 5.65
N LYS A 7 -2.77 26.74 5.14
CA LYS A 7 -4.08 26.49 4.52
C LYS A 7 -3.89 25.33 3.54
N ALA A 8 -4.59 24.23 3.79
CA ALA A 8 -4.71 23.17 2.81
C ALA A 8 -5.18 23.82 1.51
N VAL A 9 -4.37 23.74 0.47
CA VAL A 9 -4.78 24.14 -0.87
C VAL A 9 -6.07 23.38 -1.15
N GLU A 10 -7.16 24.06 -1.46
CA GLU A 10 -8.44 23.37 -1.65
C GLU A 10 -8.31 22.43 -2.83
N ALA A 11 -8.64 21.15 -2.63
CA ALA A 11 -8.57 20.16 -3.69
C ALA A 11 -9.47 20.60 -4.86
N PRO A 12 -8.99 20.54 -6.11
CA PRO A 12 -9.81 20.85 -7.28
C PRO A 12 -11.10 20.03 -7.27
N ALA A 13 -12.20 20.58 -7.77
CA ALA A 13 -13.52 19.92 -7.71
C ALA A 13 -13.53 18.51 -8.33
N TYR A 14 -12.74 18.30 -9.39
CA TYR A 14 -12.57 16.99 -10.03
C TYR A 14 -11.86 15.96 -9.12
N VAL A 15 -10.89 16.38 -8.30
CA VAL A 15 -10.24 15.52 -7.31
C VAL A 15 -11.22 15.17 -6.20
N LYS A 16 -11.97 16.15 -5.69
CA LYS A 16 -12.98 15.92 -4.66
C LYS A 16 -14.03 14.91 -5.12
N HIS A 17 -14.50 15.01 -6.36
CA HIS A 17 -15.45 14.06 -6.94
C HIS A 17 -14.85 12.64 -7.05
N ALA A 18 -13.62 12.52 -7.55
CA ALA A 18 -12.95 11.22 -7.65
C ALA A 18 -12.73 10.57 -6.27
N VAL A 19 -12.30 11.36 -5.28
CA VAL A 19 -12.14 10.91 -3.89
C VAL A 19 -13.47 10.41 -3.34
N GLN A 20 -14.55 11.19 -3.47
CA GLN A 20 -15.88 10.79 -3.01
C GLN A 20 -16.34 9.48 -3.66
N GLN A 21 -16.23 9.35 -4.98
CA GLN A 21 -16.60 8.13 -5.71
C GLN A 21 -15.88 6.89 -5.16
N ILE A 22 -14.55 6.98 -4.97
CA ILE A 22 -13.76 5.85 -4.46
C ILE A 22 -14.13 5.54 -3.00
N THR A 23 -14.23 6.55 -2.14
CA THR A 23 -14.53 6.35 -0.70
C THR A 23 -15.96 5.87 -0.43
N SER A 24 -16.91 6.15 -1.32
CA SER A 24 -18.29 5.67 -1.21
C SER A 24 -18.48 4.26 -1.79
N THR A 25 -17.47 3.72 -2.47
CA THR A 25 -17.54 2.36 -3.03
C THR A 25 -17.37 1.33 -1.90
N PRO A 26 -18.20 0.29 -1.82
CA PRO A 26 -17.98 -0.81 -0.87
C PRO A 26 -16.66 -1.53 -1.12
N LEU A 27 -16.00 -2.00 -0.04
CA LEU A 27 -14.69 -2.68 -0.12
C LEU A 27 -14.68 -3.90 -1.07
N ALA A 28 -15.82 -4.57 -1.24
CA ALA A 28 -15.98 -5.72 -2.14
C ALA A 28 -15.95 -5.33 -3.63
N GLU A 29 -16.42 -4.12 -3.96
CA GLU A 29 -16.50 -3.59 -5.33
C GLU A 29 -15.31 -2.69 -5.68
N LEU A 30 -14.45 -2.41 -4.71
CA LEU A 30 -13.29 -1.54 -4.89
C LEU A 30 -12.40 -2.00 -6.05
N ALA A 31 -12.27 -3.32 -6.25
CA ALA A 31 -11.50 -3.90 -7.35
C ALA A 31 -12.03 -3.48 -8.72
N SER A 32 -13.36 -3.51 -8.94
CA SER A 32 -13.95 -3.22 -10.24
C SER A 32 -13.82 -1.74 -10.61
N VAL A 33 -13.99 -0.85 -9.63
CA VAL A 33 -13.81 0.60 -9.80
C VAL A 33 -12.34 0.94 -10.08
N LEU A 34 -11.40 0.27 -9.42
CA LEU A 34 -9.98 0.55 -9.54
C LEU A 34 -9.28 -0.17 -10.70
N GLN A 35 -9.84 -1.26 -11.25
CA GLN A 35 -9.21 -2.05 -12.33
C GLN A 35 -8.90 -1.22 -13.58
N GLY A 36 -9.66 -0.14 -13.82
CA GLY A 36 -9.44 0.82 -14.90
C GLY A 36 -8.87 2.17 -14.44
N PHE A 37 -8.55 2.35 -13.15
CA PHE A 37 -8.06 3.62 -12.63
C PHE A 37 -6.69 3.93 -13.22
N ARG A 38 -6.64 4.95 -14.07
CA ARG A 38 -5.41 5.54 -14.57
C ARG A 38 -5.33 6.96 -14.02
N TRP A 39 -4.14 7.37 -13.64
CA TRP A 39 -3.92 8.73 -13.21
C TRP A 39 -4.11 9.70 -14.38
N THR A 40 -5.26 10.37 -14.41
CA THR A 40 -5.61 11.40 -15.43
C THR A 40 -5.59 12.80 -14.85
N PHE A 41 -5.13 12.95 -13.60
CA PHE A 41 -5.07 14.23 -12.90
C PHE A 41 -3.73 14.92 -13.15
N GLU A 42 -3.67 16.23 -12.97
CA GLU A 42 -2.38 16.93 -12.89
C GLU A 42 -1.63 16.53 -11.61
N LYS A 43 -0.35 16.94 -11.47
CA LYS A 43 0.43 16.67 -10.26
C LYS A 43 -0.30 17.20 -9.02
N GLY A 44 -0.63 16.29 -8.10
CA GLY A 44 -1.45 16.57 -6.93
C GLY A 44 -0.67 16.68 -5.62
N ASP A 45 -1.38 16.95 -4.53
CA ASP A 45 -0.89 16.80 -3.17
C ASP A 45 -1.52 15.53 -2.57
N ILE A 46 -0.69 14.62 -2.04
CA ILE A 46 -1.19 13.36 -1.47
C ILE A 46 -2.15 13.61 -0.30
N ASN A 47 -2.06 14.76 0.38
CA ASN A 47 -2.95 15.13 1.47
C ASN A 47 -4.44 15.16 1.05
N HIS A 48 -4.72 15.43 -0.23
CA HIS A 48 -6.10 15.40 -0.76
C HIS A 48 -6.65 13.99 -0.93
N TRP A 49 -5.75 13.01 -1.01
CA TRP A 49 -6.07 11.61 -1.24
C TRP A 49 -6.02 10.77 0.03
N VAL A 50 -5.74 11.38 1.18
CA VAL A 50 -5.78 10.72 2.50
C VAL A 50 -7.07 9.93 2.71
N PRO A 51 -8.27 10.46 2.41
CA PRO A 51 -9.50 9.66 2.57
C PRO A 51 -9.54 8.39 1.72
N VAL A 52 -8.93 8.42 0.52
CA VAL A 52 -8.81 7.24 -0.35
C VAL A 52 -7.80 6.25 0.22
N LEU A 53 -6.68 6.75 0.74
CA LEU A 53 -5.67 5.92 1.40
C LEU A 53 -6.23 5.25 2.66
N ASP A 54 -6.98 5.98 3.50
CA ASP A 54 -7.66 5.43 4.69
C ASP A 54 -8.69 4.36 4.32
N HIS A 55 -9.38 4.54 3.18
CA HIS A 55 -10.30 3.53 2.65
C HIS A 55 -9.55 2.27 2.16
N PHE A 56 -8.36 2.44 1.56
CA PHE A 56 -7.49 1.31 1.21
C PHE A 56 -6.92 0.61 2.44
N ASP A 57 -6.63 1.35 3.51
CA ASP A 57 -6.19 0.77 4.78
C ASP A 57 -7.31 -0.07 5.39
N SER A 58 -8.55 0.44 5.38
CA SER A 58 -9.73 -0.32 5.81
C SER A 58 -9.93 -1.61 4.98
N PHE A 59 -9.65 -1.56 3.67
CA PHE A 59 -9.61 -2.74 2.81
C PHE A 59 -8.55 -3.73 3.33
N PHE A 60 -7.30 -3.29 3.48
CA PHE A 60 -6.24 -4.19 3.94
C PHE A 60 -6.50 -4.73 5.33
N GLU A 61 -7.04 -3.97 6.27
CA GLU A 61 -7.40 -4.47 7.60
C GLU A 61 -8.44 -5.58 7.52
N ASN A 62 -9.50 -5.41 6.72
CA ASN A 62 -10.55 -6.41 6.60
C ASN A 62 -10.06 -7.70 5.92
N PHE A 63 -9.15 -7.60 4.94
CA PHE A 63 -8.69 -8.74 4.14
C PHE A 63 -7.37 -9.37 4.62
N THR A 64 -6.49 -8.61 5.28
CA THR A 64 -5.16 -9.07 5.72
C THR A 64 -5.08 -9.25 7.24
N SER A 65 -5.76 -8.45 8.07
CA SER A 65 -5.70 -8.62 9.53
C SER A 65 -6.47 -9.84 10.02
N LYS A 66 -7.49 -10.27 9.28
CA LYS A 66 -8.23 -11.51 9.55
C LYS A 66 -7.47 -12.78 9.18
N ARG A 67 -6.36 -12.68 8.44
CA ARG A 67 -5.63 -13.84 7.94
C ARG A 67 -4.31 -14.06 8.66
N ALA A 68 -4.18 -15.23 9.29
CA ALA A 68 -2.98 -15.61 10.02
C ALA A 68 -1.75 -15.84 9.12
N ASP A 69 -1.95 -16.27 7.86
CA ASP A 69 -0.89 -16.51 6.87
C ASP A 69 -0.14 -15.21 6.50
N VAL A 70 -0.87 -14.12 6.22
CA VAL A 70 -0.29 -12.81 5.87
C VAL A 70 0.36 -12.13 7.09
N GLN A 71 -0.24 -12.30 8.26
CA GLN A 71 0.25 -11.73 9.52
C GLN A 71 1.47 -12.46 10.09
N LEU A 72 1.83 -13.64 9.57
CA LEU A 72 2.91 -14.50 10.09
C LEU A 72 2.76 -14.75 11.61
N ARG A 73 1.53 -14.74 12.13
CA ARG A 73 1.23 -15.06 13.53
C ARG A 73 1.30 -16.59 13.69
N LEU A 74 2.50 -17.11 13.92
CA LEU A 74 2.69 -18.49 14.36
C LEU A 74 2.20 -18.60 15.81
N GLY A 75 1.08 -19.30 16.04
CA GLY A 75 0.71 -19.78 17.37
C GLY A 75 -0.73 -19.57 17.84
N GLU A 76 -1.60 -18.94 17.05
CA GLU A 76 -3.02 -18.85 17.41
C GLU A 76 -3.80 -19.73 16.43
N GLU A 77 -4.34 -20.84 16.94
CA GLU A 77 -5.40 -21.61 16.30
C GLU A 77 -6.62 -20.68 16.17
N GLY A 78 -6.60 -19.83 15.15
CA GLY A 78 -7.75 -19.04 14.76
C GLY A 78 -8.83 -19.99 14.30
N GLU A 79 -9.98 -19.92 14.97
CA GLU A 79 -11.21 -20.62 14.63
C GLU A 79 -11.43 -20.62 13.11
N GLY A 80 -11.80 -21.81 12.61
CA GLY A 80 -11.78 -22.19 11.20
C GLY A 80 -12.04 -21.06 10.22
N VAL A 81 -11.06 -20.81 9.35
CA VAL A 81 -11.25 -20.07 8.12
C VAL A 81 -12.35 -20.78 7.33
N GLU A 82 -13.57 -20.25 7.34
CA GLU A 82 -14.64 -20.75 6.50
C GLU A 82 -14.19 -20.77 5.03
N ALA A 83 -14.57 -21.87 4.37
CA ALA A 83 -14.04 -22.36 3.10
C ALA A 83 -14.30 -21.46 1.86
N ASP A 84 -14.72 -20.20 2.03
CA ASP A 84 -15.11 -19.30 0.94
C ASP A 84 -14.11 -18.16 0.65
N THR A 85 -13.08 -17.98 1.48
CA THR A 85 -12.16 -16.83 1.37
C THR A 85 -10.92 -17.13 0.53
N ARG A 86 -11.04 -17.16 -0.80
CA ARG A 86 -9.86 -17.06 -1.68
C ARG A 86 -9.14 -15.72 -1.44
N PHE A 87 -7.80 -15.70 -1.55
CA PHE A 87 -7.04 -14.46 -1.44
C PHE A 87 -7.56 -13.46 -2.49
N PRO A 88 -7.90 -12.21 -2.11
CA PRO A 88 -8.52 -11.24 -3.02
C PRO A 88 -7.47 -10.61 -3.93
N THR A 89 -6.81 -11.43 -4.75
CA THR A 89 -5.68 -11.06 -5.63
C THR A 89 -6.00 -9.85 -6.49
N SER A 90 -7.13 -9.89 -7.21
CA SER A 90 -7.54 -8.82 -8.12
C SER A 90 -7.75 -7.49 -7.38
N ALA A 91 -8.32 -7.53 -6.18
CA ALA A 91 -8.57 -6.34 -5.38
C ALA A 91 -7.26 -5.77 -4.82
N CYS A 92 -6.38 -6.63 -4.27
CA CYS A 92 -5.07 -6.21 -3.81
C CYS A 92 -4.24 -5.56 -4.93
N LEU A 93 -4.20 -6.18 -6.12
CA LEU A 93 -3.47 -5.63 -7.27
C LEU A 93 -4.05 -4.27 -7.72
N ALA A 94 -5.38 -4.14 -7.76
CA ALA A 94 -6.02 -2.88 -8.15
C ALA A 94 -5.74 -1.75 -7.14
N VAL A 95 -5.81 -2.04 -5.84
CA VAL A 95 -5.47 -1.09 -4.77
C VAL A 95 -3.99 -0.70 -4.84
N LEU A 96 -3.07 -1.67 -4.94
CA LEU A 96 -1.63 -1.40 -5.05
C LEU A 96 -1.28 -0.58 -6.29
N SER A 97 -1.91 -0.86 -7.43
CA SER A 97 -1.75 -0.09 -8.67
C SER A 97 -2.22 1.36 -8.48
N ALA A 98 -3.37 1.58 -7.84
CA ALA A 98 -3.86 2.91 -7.52
C ALA A 98 -2.93 3.65 -6.54
N THR A 99 -2.44 2.97 -5.49
CA THR A 99 -1.46 3.52 -4.55
C THR A 99 -0.15 3.91 -5.25
N CYS A 100 0.37 3.07 -6.16
CA CYS A 100 1.51 3.42 -6.99
C CYS A 100 1.25 4.69 -7.80
N GLY A 101 0.12 4.77 -8.52
CA GLY A 101 -0.24 5.95 -9.31
C GLY A 101 -0.33 7.23 -8.47
N LEU A 102 -0.90 7.13 -7.26
CA LEU A 102 -0.94 8.23 -6.29
C LEU A 102 0.47 8.67 -5.89
N LEU A 103 1.33 7.73 -5.49
CA LEU A 103 2.69 8.03 -5.03
C LEU A 103 3.59 8.54 -6.15
N GLU A 104 3.37 8.14 -7.40
CA GLU A 104 4.14 8.63 -8.55
C GLU A 104 3.79 10.08 -8.92
N ASN A 105 2.50 10.44 -8.81
CA ASN A 105 2.00 11.71 -9.33
C ASN A 105 1.71 12.77 -8.25
N CYS A 106 1.71 12.39 -6.97
CA CYS A 106 1.54 13.31 -5.87
C CYS A 106 2.86 13.76 -5.22
N SER A 107 2.87 15.02 -4.81
CA SER A 107 3.88 15.60 -3.91
C SER A 107 3.61 15.23 -2.44
N ASN A 108 4.58 15.50 -1.55
CA ASN A 108 4.48 15.26 -0.11
C ASN A 108 4.29 13.80 0.32
N LYS A 109 5.00 12.85 -0.31
CA LYS A 109 4.96 11.40 0.02
C LYS A 109 5.13 11.07 1.52
N ALA A 110 5.67 11.98 2.33
CA ALA A 110 5.77 11.84 3.78
C ALA A 110 4.42 11.66 4.50
N ALA A 111 3.31 12.08 3.90
CA ALA A 111 1.98 11.87 4.46
C ALA A 111 1.43 10.45 4.22
N TYR A 112 2.14 9.62 3.43
CA TYR A 112 1.80 8.21 3.29
C TYR A 112 2.23 7.43 4.54
N ASN A 113 1.26 6.93 5.32
CA ASN A 113 1.52 6.21 6.56
C ASN A 113 1.15 4.71 6.49
N SER A 114 0.61 4.25 5.38
CA SER A 114 0.08 2.88 5.18
C SER A 114 1.15 1.82 4.85
N SER A 115 2.43 2.11 5.12
CA SER A 115 3.55 1.24 4.75
C SER A 115 3.61 -0.08 5.52
N GLU A 116 2.89 -0.18 6.65
CA GLU A 116 2.73 -1.42 7.42
C GLU A 116 1.93 -2.46 6.63
N HIS A 117 0.83 -2.06 5.97
CA HIS A 117 0.05 -2.95 5.12
C HIS A 117 0.89 -3.50 3.96
N LEU A 118 1.72 -2.65 3.33
CA LEU A 118 2.66 -3.10 2.29
C LEU A 118 3.65 -4.15 2.82
N THR A 119 4.11 -4.00 4.07
CA THR A 119 5.03 -4.95 4.70
C THR A 119 4.36 -6.30 4.96
N ASN A 120 3.09 -6.30 5.38
CA ASN A 120 2.30 -7.51 5.59
C ASN A 120 2.09 -8.27 4.27
N LEU A 121 1.82 -7.55 3.17
CA LEU A 121 1.65 -8.13 1.83
C LEU A 121 2.89 -8.83 1.28
N LEU A 122 4.08 -8.62 1.85
CA LEU A 122 5.28 -9.39 1.48
C LEU A 122 5.17 -10.88 1.86
N ALA A 123 4.25 -11.25 2.75
CA ALA A 123 3.91 -12.64 3.07
C ALA A 123 2.65 -13.13 2.34
N ALA A 124 2.13 -12.38 1.36
CA ALA A 124 0.97 -12.83 0.59
C ALA A 124 1.28 -14.15 -0.16
N PRO A 125 0.29 -15.05 -0.28
CA PRO A 125 0.47 -16.33 -0.97
C PRO A 125 0.61 -16.19 -2.50
N VAL A 126 0.39 -14.99 -3.05
CA VAL A 126 0.41 -14.72 -4.49
C VAL A 126 1.64 -13.87 -4.84
N PRO A 127 2.55 -14.35 -5.71
CA PRO A 127 3.80 -13.65 -6.03
C PRO A 127 3.57 -12.31 -6.73
N GLU A 128 2.51 -12.20 -7.53
CA GLU A 128 2.13 -10.95 -8.22
C GLU A 128 1.82 -9.83 -7.23
N VAL A 129 1.19 -10.16 -6.10
CA VAL A 129 0.84 -9.20 -5.04
C VAL A 129 2.09 -8.77 -4.28
N VAL A 130 3.00 -9.71 -4.00
CA VAL A 130 4.32 -9.40 -3.42
C VAL A 130 5.12 -8.47 -4.34
N ALA A 131 5.15 -8.77 -5.64
CA ALA A 131 5.84 -7.93 -6.63
C ALA A 131 5.23 -6.52 -6.71
N ALA A 132 3.89 -6.42 -6.72
CA ALA A 132 3.20 -5.13 -6.70
C ALA A 132 3.51 -4.33 -5.43
N ALA A 133 3.54 -4.97 -4.25
CA ALA A 133 3.91 -4.32 -3.00
C ALA A 133 5.36 -3.80 -3.01
N LEU A 134 6.31 -4.60 -3.53
CA LEU A 134 7.70 -4.19 -3.71
C LEU A 134 7.84 -3.02 -4.68
N GLN A 135 7.05 -3.00 -5.76
CA GLN A 135 6.99 -1.87 -6.69
C GLN A 135 6.47 -0.61 -5.98
N THR A 136 5.44 -0.71 -5.16
CA THR A 136 4.93 0.42 -4.36
C THR A 136 5.99 0.95 -3.41
N PHE A 137 6.75 0.07 -2.73
CA PHE A 137 7.92 0.48 -1.93
C PHE A 137 8.97 1.20 -2.78
N GLN A 138 9.29 0.68 -3.96
CA GLN A 138 10.25 1.33 -4.86
C GLN A 138 9.80 2.75 -5.24
N VAL A 139 8.52 2.94 -5.56
CA VAL A 139 7.94 4.26 -5.87
C VAL A 139 7.98 5.19 -4.65
N LEU A 140 7.64 4.68 -3.47
CA LEU A 140 7.67 5.43 -2.21
C LEU A 140 9.09 5.94 -1.91
N LEU A 141 10.08 5.07 -2.08
CA LEU A 141 11.49 5.33 -1.76
C LEU A 141 12.25 6.06 -2.87
N ARG A 142 11.76 6.05 -4.11
CA ARG A 142 12.37 6.79 -5.23
C ARG A 142 12.31 8.30 -4.96
N LYS A 143 13.50 8.85 -4.66
CA LYS A 143 13.88 10.26 -4.49
C LYS A 143 12.70 11.21 -4.26
N THR A 144 12.37 11.44 -2.99
CA THR A 144 11.86 12.75 -2.58
C THR A 144 12.99 13.75 -2.79
N HIS A 145 12.81 14.75 -3.64
CA HIS A 145 13.83 15.76 -3.98
C HIS A 145 14.25 16.66 -2.80
N HIS A 146 13.79 16.35 -1.59
CA HIS A 146 13.99 17.12 -0.37
C HIS A 146 14.58 16.16 0.67
N THR A 147 15.85 16.37 0.99
CA THR A 147 16.69 15.55 1.89
C THR A 147 16.22 15.49 3.35
N SER A 148 15.02 15.96 3.67
CA SER A 148 14.53 16.14 5.05
C SER A 148 13.60 15.04 5.54
N VAL A 149 13.06 14.19 4.67
CA VAL A 149 12.17 13.09 5.09
C VAL A 149 12.97 11.80 5.13
N ARG A 150 13.49 11.46 6.32
CA ARG A 150 13.98 10.11 6.58
C ARG A 150 12.76 9.21 6.68
N TRP A 151 12.46 8.48 5.62
CA TRP A 151 11.50 7.39 5.70
C TRP A 151 11.97 6.40 6.77
N ALA A 152 11.12 6.15 7.76
CA ALA A 152 11.36 5.14 8.78
C ALA A 152 10.80 3.82 8.26
N ALA A 153 11.65 2.81 8.19
CA ALA A 153 11.21 1.49 7.77
C ALA A 153 10.18 0.95 8.78
N PRO A 154 9.01 0.47 8.33
CA PRO A 154 8.05 -0.18 9.21
C PRO A 154 8.66 -1.44 9.87
N PRO A 155 8.18 -1.82 11.06
CA PRO A 155 8.71 -2.96 11.79
C PRO A 155 8.59 -4.25 10.96
N GLY A 156 9.60 -5.11 11.05
CA GLY A 156 9.61 -6.41 10.36
C GLY A 156 9.88 -6.36 8.86
N LEU A 157 9.90 -5.19 8.21
CA LEU A 157 10.16 -5.08 6.77
C LEU A 157 11.52 -5.64 6.37
N SER A 158 12.60 -5.24 7.06
CA SER A 158 13.95 -5.72 6.78
C SER A 158 14.06 -7.24 6.94
N GLN A 159 13.39 -7.82 7.93
CA GLN A 159 13.38 -9.26 8.17
C GLN A 159 12.63 -10.00 7.05
N ARG A 160 11.47 -9.51 6.64
CA ARG A 160 10.69 -10.10 5.54
C ARG A 160 11.44 -10.02 4.21
N LEU A 161 12.05 -8.88 3.90
CA LEU A 161 12.89 -8.71 2.71
C LEU A 161 14.11 -9.65 2.74
N LEU A 162 14.74 -9.83 3.89
CA LEU A 162 15.85 -10.78 4.05
C LEU A 162 15.37 -12.22 3.81
N CYS A 163 14.20 -12.60 4.32
CA CYS A 163 13.63 -13.92 4.06
C CYS A 163 13.31 -14.12 2.57
N LEU A 164 12.81 -13.10 1.88
CA LEU A 164 12.53 -13.15 0.44
C LEU A 164 13.81 -13.29 -0.40
N SER A 165 14.93 -12.73 0.05
CA SER A 165 16.20 -12.76 -0.69
C SER A 165 17.05 -14.00 -0.42
N LYS A 166 16.71 -14.80 0.60
CA LYS A 166 17.38 -16.09 0.85
C LYS A 166 17.20 -17.00 -0.38
N GLY A 167 18.31 -17.51 -0.91
CA GLY A 167 18.31 -18.38 -2.09
C GLY A 167 18.32 -17.66 -3.44
N TRP A 168 18.45 -16.32 -3.48
CA TRP A 168 18.66 -15.58 -4.74
C TRP A 168 20.10 -15.69 -5.29
N GLY A 169 20.95 -16.52 -4.67
CA GLY A 169 22.29 -16.83 -5.16
C GLY A 169 23.22 -15.62 -5.14
N GLY A 170 23.75 -15.29 -3.96
CA GLY A 170 24.93 -14.41 -3.88
C GLY A 170 26.21 -15.17 -4.28
N LYS A 171 27.28 -14.46 -4.61
CA LYS A 171 28.62 -15.05 -4.90
C LYS A 171 29.11 -16.06 -3.84
N GLU A 172 28.56 -16.01 -2.64
CA GLU A 172 28.86 -16.88 -1.51
C GLU A 172 28.28 -18.31 -1.66
N GLU A 173 27.29 -18.53 -2.53
CA GLU A 173 26.63 -19.84 -2.70
C GLU A 173 27.36 -20.75 -3.72
N VAL A 174 28.40 -20.24 -4.40
CA VAL A 174 29.23 -21.01 -5.36
C VAL A 174 30.38 -21.75 -4.66
N ARG A 175 30.43 -21.72 -3.33
CA ARG A 175 31.36 -22.52 -2.51
C ARG A 175 30.59 -23.42 -1.54
N ALA A 176 29.83 -24.36 -2.08
CA ALA A 176 29.40 -25.56 -1.37
C ALA A 176 29.73 -26.77 -2.24
#